data_AF-A0A966YPS3-F1
#
_entry.id   AF-A0A966YPS3-F1
#
_cell.length_a   1.000
_cell.length_b   1.000
_cell.length_c   1.000
_cell.angle_alpha   90.00
_cell.angle_beta   90.00
_cell.angle_gamma   90.00
#
_symmetry.space_group_name_H-M   'P 1'
#
loop_
_entity.id
_entity.type
_entity.pdbx_description
1 polymer ?
#
loop_
_entity_poly.entity_id
_entity_poly.type
_entity_poly.pdbx_seq_one_letter_code
_entity_poly.pdbx_strand_id
1 'polypeptide(L)' 'VVTDEFLAFSASCGNDLSTPMPMYGFPGLRDGDRWCVCASRWVEAYEAGHACQVVLAATHMSALEYVDLDILKAHASDAS' A
#
# COMPACT_ATOMS: atom_id res chain seq x y z
N VAL A 1 -0.90 1.88 -5.35
CA VAL A 1 -2.27 1.73 -5.87
C VAL A 1 -2.86 0.55 -5.16
N VAL A 2 -3.79 0.77 -4.25
CA VAL A 2 -4.33 -0.32 -3.42
C VAL A 2 -5.19 -1.26 -4.27
N THR A 3 -5.24 -2.53 -3.88
CA THR A 3 -6.09 -3.56 -4.47
C THR A 3 -7.06 -4.11 -3.45
N ASP A 4 -8.16 -4.73 -3.87
CA ASP A 4 -9.10 -5.39 -2.95
C ASP A 4 -8.40 -6.46 -2.10
N GLU A 5 -7.45 -7.20 -2.69
CA GLU A 5 -6.61 -8.18 -1.98
C GLU A 5 -5.75 -7.53 -0.89
N PHE A 6 -5.05 -6.45 -1.21
CA PHE A 6 -4.25 -5.71 -0.25
C PHE A 6 -5.12 -5.12 0.87
N LEU A 7 -6.30 -4.56 0.54
CA LEU A 7 -7.22 -3.98 1.52
C LEU A 7 -7.75 -5.05 2.48
N ALA A 8 -8.14 -6.22 1.97
CA ALA A 8 -8.58 -7.34 2.78
C ALA A 8 -7.47 -7.86 3.72
N PHE A 9 -6.25 -8.02 3.19
CA PHE A 9 -5.08 -8.39 3.99
C PHE A 9 -4.79 -7.34 5.08
N SER A 10 -4.72 -6.07 4.71
CA SER A 10 -4.40 -4.97 5.64
C SER A 10 -5.43 -4.88 6.77
N ALA A 11 -6.71 -5.03 6.46
CA ALA A 11 -7.77 -5.10 7.46
C ALA A 11 -7.61 -6.30 8.40
N SER A 12 -7.25 -7.48 7.86
CA SER A 12 -6.98 -8.68 8.68
C SER A 12 -5.79 -8.51 9.64
N CYS A 13 -4.82 -7.66 9.28
CA CYS A 13 -3.68 -7.27 10.12
C CYS A 13 -3.95 -6.02 10.99
N GLY A 14 -5.22 -5.65 11.17
CA GLY A 14 -5.64 -4.55 12.05
C GLY A 14 -5.41 -3.15 11.48
N ASN A 15 -5.18 -3.02 10.17
CA ASN A 15 -5.07 -1.75 9.45
C ASN A 15 -6.20 -1.64 8.40
N ASP A 16 -7.44 -1.49 8.87
CA ASP A 16 -8.59 -1.37 7.98
C ASP A 16 -8.61 0.01 7.29
N LEU A 17 -8.25 0.00 6.02
CA LEU A 17 -8.29 1.17 5.12
C LEU A 17 -9.56 1.20 4.26
N SER A 18 -10.46 0.22 4.40
CA SER A 18 -11.64 0.07 3.54
C SER A 18 -12.92 0.61 4.20
N THR A 19 -13.04 0.51 5.52
CA THR A 19 -14.22 1.01 6.24
C THR A 19 -14.25 2.54 6.26
N PRO A 20 -15.33 3.18 5.78
CA PRO A 20 -15.49 4.64 5.89
C PRO A 20 -15.54 5.08 7.35
N MET A 21 -14.84 6.16 7.68
CA MET A 21 -14.93 6.83 8.98
C MET A 21 -15.32 8.32 8.78
N PRO A 22 -16.63 8.62 8.61
CA PRO A 22 -17.11 9.97 8.30
C PRO A 22 -16.73 11.02 9.34
N MET A 23 -16.63 10.62 10.62
CA MET A 23 -16.20 11.49 11.72
C MET A 23 -14.77 12.05 11.54
N TYR A 24 -13.93 11.36 10.75
CA TYR A 24 -12.57 11.80 10.40
C TYR A 24 -12.44 12.25 8.94
N GLY A 25 -13.56 12.33 8.21
CA GLY A 25 -13.56 12.65 6.78
C GLY A 25 -12.90 11.57 5.90
N PHE A 26 -12.74 10.34 6.41
CA PHE A 26 -12.14 9.24 5.67
C PHE A 26 -13.23 8.44 4.94
N PRO A 27 -13.25 8.42 3.59
CA PRO A 27 -14.31 7.75 2.84
C PRO A 27 -14.16 6.22 2.77
N GLY A 28 -13.03 5.66 3.23
CA GLY A 28 -12.63 4.29 2.91
C GLY A 28 -12.06 4.19 1.50
N LEU A 29 -11.00 3.39 1.34
CA LEU A 29 -10.35 3.15 0.06
C LEU A 29 -11.03 2.01 -0.71
N ARG A 30 -10.85 2.03 -2.02
CA ARG A 30 -11.29 1.01 -2.96
C ARG A 30 -10.15 0.63 -3.91
N ASP A 31 -10.27 -0.51 -4.57
CA ASP A 31 -9.35 -0.92 -5.63
C ASP A 31 -9.12 0.22 -6.65
N GLY A 32 -7.84 0.44 -6.97
CA GLY A 32 -7.39 1.52 -7.85
C GLY A 32 -7.06 2.84 -7.15
N ASP A 33 -7.42 3.04 -5.88
CA ASP A 33 -7.10 4.26 -5.16
C ASP A 33 -5.58 4.42 -4.96
N ARG A 34 -5.10 5.65 -5.11
CA ARG A 34 -3.73 6.03 -4.77
C ARG A 34 -3.70 6.55 -3.35
N TRP A 35 -3.00 5.81 -2.49
CA TRP A 35 -2.89 6.14 -1.08
C TRP A 35 -1.46 5.93 -0.58
N CYS A 36 -0.99 6.83 0.28
CA CYS A 36 0.28 6.66 0.97
C CYS A 36 0.12 5.65 2.09
N VAL A 37 0.85 4.55 2.01
CA VAL A 37 0.86 3.49 3.03
C VAL A 37 2.17 3.57 3.81
N CYS A 38 2.13 3.29 5.11
CA CYS A 38 3.35 3.15 5.90
C CYS A 38 4.25 2.06 5.29
N ALA A 39 5.54 2.34 5.10
CA ALA A 39 6.47 1.40 4.47
C ALA A 39 6.47 0.01 5.15
N SER A 40 6.45 -0.03 6.49
CA SER A 40 6.35 -1.27 7.25
C SER A 40 5.08 -2.08 6.96
N ARG A 41 3.93 -1.42 6.75
CA ARG A 41 2.66 -2.09 6.39
C ARG A 41 2.68 -2.62 4.96
N TRP A 42 3.37 -1.92 4.06
CA TRP A 42 3.57 -2.42 2.71
C TRP A 42 4.49 -3.65 2.70
N VAL A 43 5.57 -3.63 3.50
CA VAL A 43 6.48 -4.79 3.66
C VAL A 43 5.77 -5.99 4.26
N GLU A 44 4.97 -5.81 5.30
CA GLU A 44 4.13 -6.88 5.88
C GLU A 44 3.25 -7.54 4.81
N ALA A 45 2.63 -6.74 3.93
CA ALA A 45 1.83 -7.25 2.82
C ALA A 45 2.68 -7.95 1.75
N TYR A 46 3.87 -7.42 1.44
CA TYR A 46 4.80 -8.02 0.50
C TYR A 46 5.27 -9.41 0.96
N GLU A 47 5.69 -9.53 2.22
CA GLU A 47 6.13 -10.79 2.81
C GLU A 47 5.01 -11.83 2.87
N ALA A 48 3.75 -11.37 3.02
CA ALA A 48 2.57 -12.22 2.97
C ALA A 48 2.05 -12.53 1.55
N GLY A 49 2.65 -11.95 0.50
CA GLY A 49 2.23 -12.15 -0.89
C GLY A 49 1.00 -11.33 -1.33
N HIS A 50 0.62 -10.31 -0.57
CA HIS A 50 -0.55 -9.46 -0.79
C HIS A 50 -0.20 -7.98 -1.04
N ALA A 51 1.06 -7.67 -1.38
CA ALA A 51 1.47 -6.29 -1.66
C ALA A 51 0.74 -5.70 -2.86
N CYS A 52 0.33 -4.44 -2.71
CA CYS A 52 -0.22 -3.66 -3.81
C CYS A 52 0.89 -2.94 -4.61
N GLN A 53 0.57 -2.50 -5.83
CA GLN A 53 1.55 -1.81 -6.67
C GLN A 53 2.00 -0.46 -6.06
N VAL A 54 3.24 -0.07 -6.36
CA VAL A 54 3.87 1.17 -5.89
C VAL A 54 3.90 2.20 -7.02
N VAL A 55 3.75 3.48 -6.70
CA VAL A 55 4.04 4.58 -7.63
C VAL A 55 5.39 5.15 -7.21
N LEU A 56 6.46 4.77 -7.91
CA LEU A 56 7.84 5.11 -7.53
C LEU A 56 8.05 6.62 -7.48
N ALA A 57 7.51 7.35 -8.47
CA ALA A 57 7.61 8.81 -8.53
C ALA A 57 6.92 9.53 -7.35
N ALA A 58 6.03 8.85 -6.64
CA ALA A 58 5.30 9.37 -5.48
C ALA A 58 5.71 8.70 -4.15
N THR A 59 6.78 7.91 -4.14
CA THR A 59 7.26 7.19 -2.95
C THR A 59 8.52 7.87 -2.41
N HIS A 60 8.51 8.21 -1.12
CA HIS A 60 9.66 8.86 -0.48
C HIS A 60 10.85 7.90 -0.36
N MET A 61 12.08 8.42 -0.50
CA MET A 61 13.31 7.60 -0.46
C MET A 61 13.51 6.85 0.85
N SER A 62 12.95 7.33 1.97
CA SER A 62 13.02 6.62 3.27
C SER A 62 12.30 5.26 3.26
N ALA A 63 11.49 4.95 2.25
CA ALA A 63 10.98 3.59 2.06
C ALA A 63 12.12 2.56 1.91
N LEU A 64 13.29 2.99 1.41
CA LEU A 64 14.47 2.16 1.27
C LEU A 64 15.11 1.72 2.60
N GLU A 65 14.69 2.31 3.72
CA GLU A 65 15.07 1.83 5.06
C GLU A 65 14.33 0.52 5.44
N TYR A 66 13.25 0.19 4.72
CA TYR A 66 12.37 -0.95 5.00
C TYR A 66 12.40 -2.03 3.91
N VAL A 67 12.66 -1.65 2.65
CA VAL A 67 12.60 -2.54 1.49
C VAL A 67 13.56 -2.11 0.39
N ASP A 68 14.19 -3.09 -0.27
CA ASP A 68 15.11 -2.83 -1.37
C ASP A 68 14.42 -2.18 -2.57
N LEU A 69 15.15 -1.29 -3.26
CA LEU A 69 14.66 -0.59 -4.44
C LEU A 69 14.21 -1.55 -5.55
N ASP A 70 14.88 -2.69 -5.72
CA ASP A 70 14.54 -3.64 -6.77
C ASP A 70 13.20 -4.34 -6.51
N ILE A 71 12.85 -4.56 -5.23
CA ILE A 71 11.51 -5.07 -4.85
C ILE A 71 10.44 -4.02 -5.17
N LEU A 72 10.69 -2.75 -4.83
CA LEU A 72 9.78 -1.65 -5.16
C LEU A 72 9.58 -1.51 -6.68
N LYS A 73 10.67 -1.63 -7.46
CA LYS A 73 10.62 -1.60 -8.93
C LYS A 73 9.83 -2.76 -9.52
N ALA A 74 9.98 -3.96 -8.98
CA ALA A 74 9.22 -5.13 -9.42
C ALA A 74 7.70 -4.96 -9.20
N HIS A 75 7.29 -4.09 -8.27
CA HIS A 75 5.89 -3.76 -7.98
C HIS A 75 5.46 -2.39 -8.52
N ALA A 76 6.28 -1.74 -9.36
CA ALA A 76 5.99 -0.40 -9.84
C ALA A 76 4.80 -0.39 -10.82
N SER A 77 3.89 0.56 -10.64
CA SER A 77 2.77 0.83 -11.55
C SER A 77 3.09 1.92 -12.58
N ASP A 78 4.18 2.67 -12.36
CA ASP A 78 4.65 3.79 -13.18
C ASP A 78 5.99 3.51 -13.87
N ALA A 79 6.52 2.30 -13.78
CA ALA A 79 7.66 1.85 -14.59
C ALA A 79 7.15 1.39 -15.96
N SER A 80 7.22 2.27 -16.95
CA SER A 80 7.08 1.95 -18.38
C SER A 80 8.44 1.80 -19.04
#